data_AF-A0A067KA76-F1
#
_entry.id   AF-A0A067KA76-F1
#
_cell.length_a   1.000
_cell.length_b   1.000
_cell.length_c   1.000
_cell.angle_alpha   90.00
_cell.angle_beta   90.00
_cell.angle_gamma   90.00
#
_symmetry.space_group_name_H-M   'P 1'
#
loop_
_entity.id
_entity.type
_entity.pdbx_description
1 polymer ?
#
loop_
_entity_poly.entity_id
_entity_poly.type
_entity_poly.pdbx_seq_one_letter_code
_entity_poly.pdbx_strand_id
1 'polypeptide(L)'
;MDSSDEDRRTRRKKRELEQNHQKTLQPKMAELVEIKGRLKSNLASISELESELEATNTIIRSKIDREIRAKKIINEISEVLHEERKQLELIKQEKEKERRERSKMKQVLRMRRHTLKTLQATLQAVKIESEAFNVSAAEALGYINNSTIHNRNVELTAEEYFALTEKAKEETTLAEWRVSLFLKQKLAAEVNRNLVLSRLKELKRKKSKEKEETEDGDIIKEVEEEQIPVRVEARAKVTDNSNQKLGTKKRRSRNGKKVGKKKTPSILIQVRRFLMRSIMRLFR
;
A
#
# COMPACT_ATOMS: atom_id res chain seq x y z
N MET A 1 -81.64 24.11 111.63
CA MET A 1 -80.39 24.06 110.84
C MET A 1 -80.76 24.24 109.39
N ASP A 2 -80.02 25.07 108.66
CA ASP A 2 -80.54 25.72 107.46
C ASP A 2 -80.17 24.95 106.17
N SER A 3 -81.16 24.23 105.61
CA SER A 3 -81.01 23.33 104.45
C SER A 3 -80.60 24.05 103.14
N SER A 4 -80.59 25.39 103.15
CA SER A 4 -80.28 26.24 102.00
C SER A 4 -78.79 26.32 101.64
N ASP A 5 -77.88 26.02 102.59
CA ASP A 5 -76.45 26.33 102.43
C ASP A 5 -75.62 25.15 101.87
N GLU A 6 -76.05 23.89 102.07
CA GLU A 6 -75.46 22.74 101.38
C GLU A 6 -75.72 22.77 99.87
N ASP A 7 -76.93 23.16 99.47
CA ASP A 7 -77.33 23.23 98.05
C ASP A 7 -76.57 24.33 97.28
N ARG A 8 -76.08 25.35 97.99
CA ARG A 8 -75.13 26.34 97.44
C ARG A 8 -73.72 25.77 97.28
N ARG A 9 -73.27 24.90 98.19
CA ARG A 9 -71.95 24.23 98.11
C ARG A 9 -71.91 23.19 97.00
N THR A 10 -72.96 22.37 96.83
CA THR A 10 -73.05 21.39 95.73
C THR A 10 -73.06 22.08 94.36
N ARG A 11 -73.84 23.15 94.20
CA ARG A 11 -73.87 23.97 92.97
C ARG A 11 -72.53 24.65 92.67
N ARG A 12 -71.78 25.12 93.68
CA ARG A 12 -70.42 25.66 93.50
C ARG A 12 -69.43 24.58 93.05
N LYS A 13 -69.36 23.45 93.77
CA LYS A 13 -68.48 22.32 93.40
C LYS A 13 -68.78 21.78 92.00
N LYS A 14 -70.06 21.70 91.62
CA LYS A 14 -70.48 21.30 90.26
C LYS A 14 -69.96 22.28 89.20
N ARG A 15 -70.12 23.60 89.41
CA ARG A 15 -69.59 24.64 88.50
C ARG A 15 -68.06 24.65 88.42
N GLU A 16 -67.35 24.40 89.51
CA GLU A 16 -65.89 24.27 89.52
C GLU A 16 -65.42 23.03 88.74
N LEU A 17 -66.13 21.90 88.89
CA LEU A 17 -65.83 20.67 88.17
C LEU A 17 -66.15 20.81 86.67
N GLU A 18 -67.26 21.46 86.32
CA GLU A 18 -67.60 21.84 84.94
C GLU A 18 -66.55 22.80 84.33
N GLN A 19 -66.13 23.84 85.05
CA GLN A 19 -65.08 24.75 84.58
C GLN A 19 -63.71 24.06 84.43
N ASN A 20 -63.33 23.17 85.35
CA ASN A 20 -62.08 22.42 85.24
C ASN A 20 -62.15 21.41 84.08
N HIS A 21 -63.29 20.75 83.88
CA HIS A 21 -63.49 19.87 82.73
C HIS A 21 -63.40 20.67 81.41
N GLN A 22 -64.04 21.84 81.33
CA GLN A 22 -63.97 22.72 80.17
C GLN A 22 -62.54 23.24 79.91
N LYS A 23 -61.81 23.64 80.96
CA LYS A 23 -60.39 24.02 80.90
C LYS A 23 -59.45 22.90 80.45
N THR A 24 -59.80 21.63 80.68
CA THR A 24 -59.00 20.48 80.22
C THR A 24 -59.40 19.96 78.84
N LEU A 25 -60.65 20.17 78.42
CA LEU A 25 -61.14 19.78 77.09
C LEU A 25 -60.70 20.74 75.98
N GLN A 26 -60.79 22.06 76.23
CA GLN A 26 -60.39 23.08 75.24
C GLN A 26 -58.97 22.93 74.68
N PRO A 27 -57.90 22.77 75.51
CA PRO A 27 -56.54 22.59 74.98
C PRO A 27 -56.39 21.29 74.20
N LYS A 28 -57.00 20.18 74.65
CA LYS A 28 -56.99 18.91 73.91
C LYS A 28 -57.70 18.99 72.57
N MET A 29 -58.80 19.75 72.48
CA MET A 29 -59.48 20.01 71.21
C MET A 29 -58.63 20.86 70.27
N ALA A 30 -57.93 21.89 70.77
CA ALA A 30 -57.01 22.69 69.97
C ALA A 30 -55.82 21.85 69.46
N GLU A 31 -55.21 21.03 70.31
CA GLU A 31 -54.15 20.09 69.97
C GLU A 31 -54.59 19.08 68.91
N LEU A 32 -55.79 18.50 69.02
CA LEU A 32 -56.36 17.62 67.99
C LEU A 32 -56.59 18.32 66.65
N VAL A 33 -57.01 19.59 66.65
CA VAL A 33 -57.16 20.38 65.42
C VAL A 33 -55.79 20.65 64.79
N GLU A 34 -54.77 20.97 65.59
CA GLU A 34 -53.42 21.19 65.10
C GLU A 34 -52.79 19.91 64.53
N ILE A 35 -52.88 18.79 65.25
CA ILE A 35 -52.43 17.47 64.77
C ILE A 35 -53.15 17.11 63.46
N LYS A 36 -54.46 17.34 63.36
CA LYS A 36 -55.24 17.11 62.12
C LYS A 36 -54.81 18.02 60.97
N GLY A 37 -54.41 19.25 61.27
CA GLY A 37 -53.82 20.18 60.30
C GLY A 37 -52.47 19.68 59.79
N ARG A 38 -51.56 19.31 60.70
CA ARG A 38 -50.24 18.74 60.38
C ARG A 38 -50.37 17.44 59.57
N LEU A 39 -51.27 16.52 59.96
CA LEU A 39 -51.54 15.28 59.22
C LEU A 39 -52.04 15.55 57.79
N LYS A 40 -52.93 16.52 57.59
CA LYS A 40 -53.38 16.91 56.24
C LYS A 40 -52.24 17.48 55.39
N SER A 41 -51.39 18.33 55.98
CA SER A 41 -50.22 18.89 55.29
C SER A 41 -49.25 17.79 54.89
N ASN A 42 -48.93 16.88 55.82
CA ASN A 42 -48.03 15.75 55.57
C ASN A 42 -48.58 14.83 54.47
N LEU A 43 -49.88 14.55 54.47
CA LEU A 43 -50.52 13.70 53.45
C LEU A 43 -50.51 14.36 52.06
N ALA A 44 -50.66 15.69 51.98
CA ALA A 44 -50.49 16.42 50.73
C ALA A 44 -49.04 16.34 50.22
N SER A 45 -48.05 16.57 51.10
CA SER A 45 -46.63 16.46 50.75
C SER A 45 -46.20 15.03 50.36
N ILE A 46 -46.79 14.00 50.98
CA ILE A 46 -46.57 12.60 50.57
C ILE A 46 -47.09 12.38 49.15
N SER A 47 -48.32 12.81 48.84
CA SER A 47 -48.90 12.67 47.50
C SER A 47 -48.14 13.46 46.42
N GLU A 48 -47.58 14.63 46.77
CA GLU A 48 -46.69 15.41 45.89
C GLU A 48 -45.39 14.64 45.61
N LEU A 49 -44.72 14.11 46.64
CA LEU A 49 -43.52 13.30 46.50
C LEU A 49 -43.76 11.99 45.73
N GLU A 50 -44.92 11.34 45.90
CA GLU A 50 -45.32 10.17 45.12
C GLU A 50 -45.47 10.52 43.63
N SER A 51 -46.10 11.66 43.31
CA SER A 51 -46.22 12.17 41.94
C SER A 51 -44.86 12.51 41.32
N GLU A 52 -43.96 13.16 42.07
CA GLU A 52 -42.58 13.42 41.62
C GLU A 52 -41.79 12.11 41.40
N LEU A 53 -41.98 11.11 42.26
CA LEU A 53 -41.36 9.79 42.12
C LEU A 53 -41.88 9.04 40.88
N GLU A 54 -43.17 9.11 40.57
CA GLU A 54 -43.72 8.54 39.33
C GLU A 54 -43.21 9.28 38.08
N ALA A 55 -43.19 10.62 38.12
CA ALA A 55 -42.66 11.45 37.03
C ALA A 55 -41.18 11.16 36.76
N THR A 56 -40.35 11.08 37.80
CA THR A 56 -38.93 10.72 37.65
C THR A 56 -38.74 9.29 37.15
N ASN A 57 -39.54 8.32 37.64
CA ASN A 57 -39.51 6.94 37.15
C ASN A 57 -39.87 6.81 35.65
N THR A 58 -40.89 7.54 35.17
CA THR A 58 -41.23 7.53 33.73
C THR A 58 -40.12 8.15 32.89
N ILE A 59 -39.48 9.24 33.36
CA ILE A 59 -38.32 9.85 32.71
C ILE A 59 -37.15 8.85 32.64
N ILE A 60 -36.83 8.15 33.74
CA ILE A 60 -35.76 7.14 33.79
C ILE A 60 -36.01 6.03 32.77
N ARG A 61 -37.21 5.43 32.75
CA ARG A 61 -37.59 4.40 31.76
C ARG A 61 -37.43 4.92 30.33
N SER A 62 -37.92 6.13 30.05
CA SER A 62 -37.81 6.74 28.71
C SER A 62 -36.36 6.98 28.25
N LYS A 63 -35.43 7.25 29.20
CA LYS A 63 -33.99 7.38 28.91
C LYS A 63 -33.36 6.02 28.61
N ILE A 64 -33.65 5.00 29.43
CA ILE A 64 -33.20 3.63 29.22
C ILE A 64 -33.64 3.12 27.83
N ASP A 65 -34.90 3.32 27.45
CA ASP A 65 -35.41 2.91 26.13
C ASP A 65 -34.73 3.65 24.96
N ARG A 66 -34.28 4.90 25.17
CA ARG A 66 -33.50 5.64 24.16
C ARG A 66 -32.07 5.10 24.07
N GLU A 67 -31.44 4.79 25.19
CA GLU A 67 -30.10 4.19 25.21
C GLU A 67 -30.07 2.80 24.57
N ILE A 68 -31.07 1.95 24.83
CA ILE A 68 -31.18 0.62 24.19
C ILE A 68 -31.31 0.78 22.66
N ARG A 69 -32.16 1.71 22.19
CA ARG A 69 -32.30 2.00 20.76
C ARG A 69 -31.01 2.56 20.15
N ALA A 70 -30.32 3.46 20.84
CA ALA A 70 -29.03 3.99 20.39
C ALA A 70 -27.96 2.89 20.29
N LYS A 71 -27.85 2.00 21.29
CA LYS A 71 -26.95 0.84 21.27
C LYS A 71 -27.25 -0.10 20.10
N LYS A 72 -28.53 -0.38 19.80
CA LYS A 72 -28.93 -1.18 18.64
C LYS A 72 -28.45 -0.56 17.33
N ILE A 73 -28.68 0.74 17.13
CA ILE A 73 -28.24 1.47 15.93
C ILE A 73 -26.70 1.50 15.81
N ILE A 74 -25.97 1.66 16.93
CA ILE A 74 -24.50 1.62 16.95
C ILE A 74 -23.97 0.25 16.52
N ASN A 75 -24.61 -0.84 16.95
CA ASN A 75 -24.24 -2.20 16.55
C ASN A 75 -24.51 -2.42 15.06
N GLU A 76 -25.71 -2.05 14.56
CA GLU A 76 -26.07 -2.13 13.13
C GLU A 76 -25.07 -1.36 12.25
N ILE A 77 -24.70 -0.13 12.63
CA ILE A 77 -23.68 0.67 11.92
C ILE A 77 -22.31 -0.02 11.96
N SER A 78 -21.95 -0.64 13.08
CA SER A 78 -20.67 -1.31 13.27
C SER A 78 -20.55 -2.59 12.43
N GLU A 79 -21.64 -3.34 12.26
CA GLU A 79 -21.74 -4.49 11.35
C GLU A 79 -21.59 -4.06 9.89
N VAL A 80 -22.32 -3.03 9.46
CA VAL A 80 -22.21 -2.46 8.09
C VAL A 80 -20.78 -1.98 7.81
N LEU A 81 -20.16 -1.23 8.73
CA LEU A 81 -18.77 -0.77 8.60
C LEU A 81 -17.77 -1.93 8.55
N HIS A 82 -18.03 -3.03 9.27
CA HIS A 82 -17.16 -4.20 9.22
C HIS A 82 -17.27 -4.92 7.87
N GLU A 83 -18.48 -5.03 7.30
CA GLU A 83 -18.67 -5.63 5.99
C GLU A 83 -18.09 -4.76 4.87
N GLU A 84 -18.31 -3.44 4.88
CA GLU A 84 -17.68 -2.51 3.93
C GLU A 84 -16.15 -2.61 3.93
N ARG A 85 -15.53 -2.82 5.11
CA ARG A 85 -14.07 -3.04 5.22
C ARG A 85 -13.63 -4.32 4.51
N LYS A 86 -14.37 -5.43 4.66
CA LYS A 86 -14.09 -6.69 3.95
C LYS A 86 -14.22 -6.51 2.43
N GLN A 87 -15.31 -5.90 1.97
CA GLN A 87 -15.53 -5.62 0.55
C GLN A 87 -14.41 -4.75 -0.04
N LEU A 88 -13.99 -3.71 0.68
CA LEU A 88 -12.88 -2.84 0.29
C LEU A 88 -11.53 -3.58 0.26
N GLU A 89 -11.32 -4.58 1.11
CA GLU A 89 -10.14 -5.45 1.08
C GLU A 89 -10.16 -6.42 -0.12
N LEU A 90 -11.29 -7.06 -0.41
CA LEU A 90 -11.47 -7.89 -1.61
C LEU A 90 -11.15 -7.09 -2.89
N ILE A 91 -11.71 -5.88 -3.01
CA ILE A 91 -11.45 -4.97 -4.14
C ILE A 91 -9.96 -4.57 -4.25
N LYS A 92 -9.26 -4.39 -3.12
CA LYS A 92 -7.80 -4.15 -3.12
C LYS A 92 -7.03 -5.36 -3.65
N GLN A 93 -7.37 -6.57 -3.21
CA GLN A 93 -6.73 -7.81 -3.66
C GLN A 93 -6.97 -8.04 -5.16
N GLU A 94 -8.18 -7.82 -5.64
CA GLU A 94 -8.54 -7.94 -7.07
C GLU A 94 -7.76 -6.96 -7.95
N LYS A 95 -7.72 -5.67 -7.58
CA LYS A 95 -6.93 -4.65 -8.31
C LYS A 95 -5.45 -4.97 -8.38
N GLU A 96 -4.89 -5.59 -7.33
CA GLU A 96 -3.50 -6.03 -7.33
C GLU A 96 -3.27 -7.29 -8.19
N LYS A 97 -4.24 -8.23 -8.26
CA LYS A 97 -4.23 -9.35 -9.23
C LYS A 97 -4.27 -8.83 -10.67
N GLU A 98 -5.22 -7.96 -11.01
CA GLU A 98 -5.35 -7.33 -12.35
C GLU A 98 -4.05 -6.61 -12.75
N ARG A 99 -3.46 -5.84 -11.82
CA ARG A 99 -2.18 -5.14 -12.03
C ARG A 99 -1.04 -6.10 -12.36
N ARG A 100 -0.93 -7.24 -11.66
CA ARG A 100 0.08 -8.27 -11.91
C ARG A 100 -0.11 -8.92 -13.28
N GLU A 101 -1.34 -9.28 -13.63
CA GLU A 101 -1.67 -9.87 -14.93
C GLU A 101 -1.41 -8.91 -16.09
N ARG A 102 -1.83 -7.65 -15.95
CA ARG A 102 -1.54 -6.58 -16.92
C ARG A 102 -0.03 -6.34 -17.09
N SER A 103 0.77 -6.56 -16.04
CA SER A 103 2.23 -6.53 -16.10
C SER A 103 2.80 -7.71 -16.90
N LYS A 104 2.33 -8.95 -16.60
CA LYS A 104 2.68 -10.17 -17.35
C LYS A 104 2.35 -10.02 -18.84
N MET A 105 1.14 -9.56 -19.17
CA MET A 105 0.70 -9.35 -20.55
C MET A 105 1.57 -8.30 -21.28
N LYS A 106 1.92 -7.19 -20.62
CA LYS A 106 2.86 -6.19 -21.17
C LYS A 106 4.24 -6.79 -21.45
N GLN A 107 4.73 -7.71 -20.61
CA GLN A 107 5.98 -8.42 -20.86
C GLN A 107 5.87 -9.36 -22.08
N VAL A 108 4.81 -10.17 -22.17
CA VAL A 108 4.56 -11.06 -23.32
C VAL A 108 4.49 -10.27 -24.63
N LEU A 109 3.75 -9.15 -24.67
CA LEU A 109 3.65 -8.30 -25.85
C LEU A 109 5.00 -7.67 -26.25
N ARG A 110 5.84 -7.27 -25.28
CA ARG A 110 7.21 -6.81 -25.56
C ARG A 110 8.05 -7.92 -26.19
N MET A 111 8.01 -9.13 -25.63
CA MET A 111 8.74 -10.28 -26.18
C MET A 111 8.28 -10.60 -27.59
N ARG A 112 6.97 -10.73 -27.83
CA ARG A 112 6.40 -10.95 -29.19
C ARG A 112 6.84 -9.86 -30.18
N ARG A 113 6.86 -8.59 -29.79
CA ARG A 113 7.33 -7.48 -30.63
C ARG A 113 8.83 -7.57 -30.95
N HIS A 114 9.65 -8.03 -29.99
CA HIS A 114 11.07 -8.28 -30.25
C HIS A 114 11.27 -9.47 -31.20
N THR A 115 10.60 -10.60 -30.96
CA THR A 115 10.63 -11.78 -31.84
C THR A 115 10.22 -11.43 -33.26
N LEU A 116 9.13 -10.69 -33.46
CA LEU A 116 8.67 -10.25 -34.79
C LEU A 116 9.72 -9.41 -35.51
N LYS A 117 10.37 -8.46 -34.82
CA LYS A 117 11.47 -7.66 -35.40
C LYS A 117 12.67 -8.52 -35.79
N THR A 118 13.04 -9.49 -34.96
CA THR A 118 14.12 -10.45 -35.27
C THR A 118 13.77 -11.28 -36.49
N LEU A 119 12.55 -11.84 -36.56
CA LEU A 119 12.08 -12.64 -37.71
C LEU A 119 12.04 -11.82 -39.01
N GLN A 120 11.64 -10.55 -38.94
CA GLN A 120 11.65 -9.65 -40.09
C GLN A 120 13.09 -9.40 -40.60
N ALA A 121 14.04 -9.16 -39.68
CA ALA A 121 15.44 -8.96 -40.03
C ALA A 121 16.09 -10.24 -40.60
N THR A 122 15.80 -11.41 -40.03
CA THR A 122 16.31 -12.69 -40.59
C THR A 122 15.71 -12.99 -41.95
N LEU A 123 14.42 -12.69 -42.17
CA LEU A 123 13.79 -12.86 -43.48
C LEU A 123 14.39 -11.92 -44.54
N GLN A 124 14.78 -10.70 -44.17
CA GLN A 124 15.51 -9.80 -45.07
C GLN A 124 16.93 -10.30 -45.36
N ALA A 125 17.65 -10.80 -44.36
CA ALA A 125 18.99 -11.38 -44.55
C ALA A 125 18.96 -12.59 -45.49
N VAL A 126 18.05 -13.55 -45.25
CA VAL A 126 17.90 -14.75 -46.09
C VAL A 126 17.52 -14.40 -47.53
N LYS A 127 16.73 -13.34 -47.77
CA LYS A 127 16.45 -12.86 -49.13
C LYS A 127 17.72 -12.38 -49.83
N ILE A 128 18.49 -11.49 -49.18
CA ILE A 128 19.75 -10.96 -49.73
C ILE A 128 20.76 -12.09 -49.96
N GLU A 129 20.86 -13.05 -49.04
CA GLU A 129 21.69 -14.24 -49.21
C GLU A 129 21.24 -15.07 -50.42
N SER A 130 19.93 -15.33 -50.59
CA SER A 130 19.40 -16.07 -51.74
C SER A 130 19.61 -15.35 -53.07
N GLU A 131 19.50 -14.02 -53.10
CA GLU A 131 19.79 -13.19 -54.27
C GLU A 131 21.28 -13.27 -54.62
N ALA A 132 22.17 -13.16 -53.63
CA ALA A 132 23.62 -13.29 -53.82
C ALA A 132 24.04 -14.71 -54.28
N PHE A 133 23.43 -15.76 -53.74
CA PHE A 133 23.64 -17.14 -54.21
C PHE A 133 23.19 -17.33 -55.67
N ASN A 134 22.04 -16.78 -56.06
CA ASN A 134 21.55 -16.86 -57.44
C ASN A 134 22.47 -16.11 -58.41
N VAL A 135 22.94 -14.91 -58.04
CA VAL A 135 23.91 -14.15 -58.85
C VAL A 135 25.22 -14.92 -58.98
N SER A 136 25.78 -15.43 -57.87
CA SER A 136 27.02 -16.21 -57.88
C SER A 136 26.91 -17.50 -58.69
N ALA A 137 25.78 -18.21 -58.64
CA ALA A 137 25.53 -19.39 -59.45
C ALA A 137 25.44 -19.06 -60.95
N ALA A 138 24.77 -17.95 -61.31
CA ALA A 138 24.70 -17.49 -62.70
C ALA A 138 26.08 -17.06 -63.23
N GLU A 139 26.88 -16.37 -62.42
CA GLU A 139 28.24 -15.94 -62.76
C GLU A 139 29.17 -17.16 -62.95
N ALA A 140 29.11 -18.15 -62.05
CA ALA A 140 29.84 -19.40 -62.15
C ALA A 140 29.48 -20.19 -63.43
N LEU A 141 28.19 -20.30 -63.77
CA LEU A 141 27.75 -20.88 -65.04
C LEU A 141 28.26 -20.08 -66.25
N GLY A 142 28.31 -18.75 -66.15
CA GLY A 142 28.92 -17.86 -67.14
C GLY A 142 30.39 -18.18 -67.38
N TYR A 143 31.19 -18.30 -66.32
CA TYR A 143 32.61 -18.70 -66.41
C TYR A 143 32.78 -20.11 -67.01
N ILE A 144 31.97 -21.09 -66.59
CA ILE A 144 32.01 -22.46 -67.13
C ILE A 144 31.71 -22.46 -68.65
N ASN A 145 30.63 -21.80 -69.07
CA ASN A 145 30.24 -21.72 -70.48
C ASN A 145 31.28 -20.96 -71.32
N ASN A 146 31.82 -19.85 -70.81
CA ASN A 146 32.86 -19.10 -71.49
C ASN A 146 34.15 -19.93 -71.64
N SER A 147 34.54 -20.71 -70.62
CA SER A 147 35.72 -21.57 -70.70
C SER A 147 35.57 -22.70 -71.73
N THR A 148 34.36 -23.26 -71.90
CA THR A 148 34.09 -24.33 -72.88
C THR A 148 33.93 -23.81 -74.31
N ILE A 149 33.29 -22.64 -74.50
CA ILE A 149 33.12 -22.02 -75.83
C ILE A 149 34.44 -21.39 -76.31
N HIS A 150 35.27 -20.90 -75.39
CA HIS A 150 36.58 -20.34 -75.67
C HIS A 150 37.67 -21.20 -75.02
N ASN A 151 37.90 -22.38 -75.59
CA ASN A 151 39.14 -23.17 -75.44
C ASN A 151 40.36 -22.44 -76.05
N ARG A 152 40.49 -21.15 -75.77
CA ARG A 152 41.71 -20.36 -75.97
C ARG A 152 42.64 -20.71 -74.83
N ASN A 153 43.69 -21.45 -75.14
CA ASN A 153 44.89 -21.45 -74.32
C ASN A 153 45.34 -19.99 -74.21
N VAL A 154 45.21 -19.39 -73.03
CA VAL A 154 45.69 -18.03 -72.81
C VAL A 154 47.21 -18.13 -72.67
N GLU A 155 47.92 -17.69 -73.71
CA GLU A 155 49.38 -17.56 -73.69
C GLU A 155 49.75 -16.41 -72.73
N LEU A 156 49.81 -16.74 -71.44
CA LEU A 156 50.30 -15.85 -70.39
C LEU A 156 51.83 -15.86 -70.42
N THR A 157 52.43 -14.68 -70.30
CA THR A 157 53.85 -14.59 -69.95
C THR A 157 54.05 -15.10 -68.51
N ALA A 158 55.28 -15.54 -68.19
CA ALA A 158 55.58 -16.10 -66.87
C ALA A 158 55.28 -15.09 -65.74
N GLU A 159 55.54 -13.80 -65.96
CA GLU A 159 55.26 -12.72 -65.01
C GLU A 159 53.76 -12.55 -64.75
N GLU A 160 52.93 -12.55 -65.80
CA GLU A 160 51.47 -12.47 -65.67
C GLU A 160 50.88 -13.68 -64.94
N TYR A 161 51.40 -14.89 -65.21
CA TYR A 161 51.00 -16.10 -64.50
C TYR A 161 51.32 -16.00 -63.00
N PHE A 162 52.54 -15.57 -62.64
CA PHE A 162 52.91 -15.39 -61.24
C PHE A 162 52.05 -14.31 -60.56
N ALA A 163 51.81 -13.17 -61.21
CA ALA A 163 50.96 -12.10 -60.67
C ALA A 163 49.50 -12.55 -60.44
N LEU A 164 48.91 -13.28 -61.39
CA LEU A 164 47.58 -13.90 -61.22
C LEU A 164 47.56 -14.91 -60.07
N THR A 165 48.62 -15.71 -59.94
CA THR A 165 48.73 -16.74 -58.90
C THR A 165 48.91 -16.11 -57.50
N GLU A 166 49.65 -15.01 -57.37
CA GLU A 166 49.74 -14.25 -56.12
C GLU A 166 48.40 -13.60 -55.77
N LYS A 167 47.75 -12.91 -56.72
CA LYS A 167 46.45 -12.28 -56.48
C LYS A 167 45.38 -13.28 -56.02
N ALA A 168 45.34 -14.49 -56.58
CA ALA A 168 44.43 -15.55 -56.14
C ALA A 168 44.73 -16.04 -54.70
N LYS A 169 46.01 -16.08 -54.29
CA LYS A 169 46.41 -16.36 -52.90
C LYS A 169 46.04 -15.22 -51.95
N GLU A 170 46.16 -13.96 -52.38
CA GLU A 170 45.71 -12.81 -51.60
C GLU A 170 44.19 -12.82 -51.39
N GLU A 171 43.40 -13.07 -52.44
CA GLU A 171 41.93 -13.12 -52.35
C GLU A 171 41.44 -14.27 -51.46
N THR A 172 42.06 -15.46 -51.56
CA THR A 172 41.73 -16.62 -50.71
C THR A 172 42.11 -16.37 -49.24
N THR A 173 43.33 -15.89 -48.95
CA THR A 173 43.74 -15.56 -47.57
C THR A 173 42.89 -14.42 -46.96
N LEU A 174 42.44 -13.46 -47.76
CA LEU A 174 41.51 -12.41 -47.33
C LEU A 174 40.12 -12.99 -46.99
N ALA A 175 39.62 -13.95 -47.78
CA ALA A 175 38.38 -14.67 -47.47
C ALA A 175 38.49 -15.50 -46.18
N GLU A 176 39.58 -16.26 -46.00
CA GLU A 176 39.87 -17.02 -44.77
C GLU A 176 39.99 -16.11 -43.54
N TRP A 177 40.61 -14.93 -43.69
CA TRP A 177 40.69 -13.93 -42.63
C TRP A 177 39.30 -13.40 -42.24
N ARG A 178 38.42 -13.12 -43.21
CA ARG A 178 37.01 -12.72 -42.95
C ARG A 178 36.25 -13.80 -42.18
N VAL A 179 36.36 -15.06 -42.60
CA VAL A 179 35.74 -16.22 -41.91
C VAL A 179 36.27 -16.35 -40.47
N SER A 180 37.59 -16.25 -40.31
CA SER A 180 38.26 -16.32 -39.00
C SER A 180 37.84 -15.19 -38.05
N LEU A 181 37.70 -13.97 -38.56
CA LEU A 181 37.23 -12.81 -37.80
C LEU A 181 35.78 -13.01 -37.35
N PHE A 182 34.90 -13.48 -38.25
CA PHE A 182 33.50 -13.77 -37.94
C PHE A 182 33.37 -14.86 -36.86
N LEU A 183 34.14 -15.96 -36.96
CA LEU A 183 34.17 -17.02 -35.95
C LEU A 183 34.58 -16.49 -34.56
N LYS A 184 35.63 -15.66 -34.50
CA LYS A 184 36.08 -15.03 -33.26
C LYS A 184 35.00 -14.11 -32.66
N GLN A 185 34.30 -13.34 -33.49
CA GLN A 185 33.21 -12.46 -33.05
C GLN A 185 32.00 -13.26 -32.54
N LYS A 186 31.65 -14.37 -33.20
CA LYS A 186 30.61 -15.32 -32.75
C LYS A 186 30.94 -15.90 -31.37
N LEU A 187 32.15 -16.43 -31.20
CA LEU A 187 32.63 -16.97 -29.91
C LEU A 187 32.60 -15.91 -28.80
N ALA A 188 33.04 -14.68 -29.07
CA ALA A 188 32.98 -13.60 -28.10
C ALA A 188 31.52 -13.25 -27.68
N ALA A 189 30.58 -13.31 -28.63
CA ALA A 189 29.16 -13.10 -28.35
C ALA A 189 28.56 -14.25 -27.51
N GLU A 190 28.93 -15.50 -27.78
CA GLU A 190 28.51 -16.68 -27.03
C GLU A 190 29.05 -16.68 -25.58
N VAL A 191 30.34 -16.35 -25.39
CA VAL A 191 30.95 -16.19 -24.05
C VAL A 191 30.23 -15.09 -23.25
N ASN A 192 29.95 -13.94 -23.87
CA ASN A 192 29.22 -12.85 -23.22
C ASN A 192 27.78 -13.27 -22.86
N ARG A 193 27.06 -13.97 -23.75
CA ARG A 193 25.73 -14.55 -23.47
C ARG A 193 25.79 -15.49 -22.26
N ASN A 194 26.79 -16.38 -22.21
CA ASN A 194 26.95 -17.34 -21.13
C ASN A 194 27.28 -16.65 -19.79
N LEU A 195 28.10 -15.59 -19.80
CA LEU A 195 28.37 -14.76 -18.62
C LEU A 195 27.13 -14.02 -18.09
N VAL A 196 26.26 -13.52 -18.99
CA VAL A 196 24.98 -12.91 -18.58
C VAL A 196 24.02 -13.95 -18.01
N LEU A 197 23.98 -15.15 -18.59
CA LEU A 197 23.16 -16.26 -18.08
C LEU A 197 23.65 -16.80 -16.73
N SER A 198 24.96 -16.89 -16.49
CA SER A 198 25.50 -17.32 -15.19
C SER A 198 25.18 -16.31 -14.09
N ARG A 199 25.40 -15.01 -14.33
CA ARG A 199 24.98 -13.92 -13.42
C ARG A 199 23.48 -13.94 -13.11
N LEU A 200 22.64 -14.22 -14.11
CA LEU A 200 21.19 -14.34 -13.90
C LEU A 200 20.84 -15.55 -13.01
N LYS A 201 21.51 -16.70 -13.18
CA LYS A 201 21.34 -17.88 -12.31
C LYS A 201 21.81 -17.59 -10.88
N GLU A 202 22.93 -16.89 -10.71
CA GLU A 202 23.46 -16.49 -9.39
C GLU A 202 22.50 -15.55 -8.65
N LEU A 203 21.96 -14.53 -9.33
CA LEU A 203 20.95 -13.63 -8.74
C LEU A 203 19.67 -14.35 -8.34
N LYS A 204 19.26 -15.41 -9.07
CA LYS A 204 18.12 -16.25 -8.66
C LYS A 204 18.43 -17.06 -7.40
N ARG A 205 19.65 -17.62 -7.27
CA ARG A 205 20.10 -18.36 -6.07
C ARG A 205 20.23 -17.45 -4.83
N LYS A 206 20.69 -16.22 -4.98
CA LYS A 206 20.74 -15.25 -3.86
C LYS A 206 19.34 -14.93 -3.35
N LYS A 207 18.38 -14.73 -4.25
CA LYS A 207 16.97 -14.46 -3.92
C LYS A 207 16.19 -15.64 -3.34
N SER A 208 16.67 -16.88 -3.42
CA SER A 208 16.05 -18.00 -2.70
C SER A 208 16.55 -18.05 -1.25
N LYS A 209 17.86 -17.88 -1.02
CA LYS A 209 18.44 -17.83 0.32
C LYS A 209 17.93 -16.67 1.18
N GLU A 210 17.83 -15.49 0.58
CA GLU A 210 17.28 -14.27 1.21
C GLU A 210 15.78 -14.40 1.59
N LYS A 211 15.10 -15.49 1.20
CA LYS A 211 13.73 -15.82 1.63
C LYS A 211 13.73 -16.84 2.79
N GLU A 212 14.58 -17.85 2.72
CA GLU A 212 14.78 -18.82 3.81
C GLU A 212 15.20 -18.10 5.10
N GLU A 213 16.17 -17.17 5.01
CA GLU A 213 16.65 -16.36 6.14
C GLU A 213 15.60 -15.38 6.72
N THR A 214 14.48 -15.14 6.04
CA THR A 214 13.37 -14.29 6.54
C THR A 214 12.18 -15.06 7.10
N GLU A 215 12.09 -16.37 6.89
CA GLU A 215 10.99 -17.18 7.42
C GLU A 215 11.33 -17.83 8.77
N ASP A 216 12.61 -18.10 9.06
CA ASP A 216 13.08 -18.62 10.37
C ASP A 216 13.34 -17.52 11.43
N GLY A 217 13.27 -16.24 11.07
CA GLY A 217 13.66 -15.11 11.96
C GLY A 217 12.58 -14.58 12.90
N ASP A 218 11.29 -14.79 12.59
CA ASP A 218 10.16 -14.06 13.20
C ASP A 218 9.45 -14.84 14.34
N ILE A 219 9.97 -15.99 14.79
CA ILE A 219 9.31 -16.85 15.79
C ILE A 219 9.75 -16.56 17.25
N ILE A 220 10.84 -15.80 17.48
CA ILE A 220 11.36 -15.56 18.84
C ILE A 220 11.61 -14.07 19.10
N LYS A 221 10.54 -13.31 19.41
CA LYS A 221 10.57 -12.01 20.14
C LYS A 221 9.19 -11.42 20.52
N GLU A 222 8.39 -12.17 21.27
CA GLU A 222 7.22 -11.63 21.99
C GLU A 222 7.11 -12.15 23.44
N VAL A 223 8.18 -12.01 24.23
CA VAL A 223 8.12 -11.96 25.71
C VAL A 223 9.23 -11.04 26.22
N GLU A 224 8.98 -10.34 27.33
CA GLU A 224 9.88 -9.43 28.07
C GLU A 224 10.38 -8.17 27.31
N GLU A 225 10.42 -6.98 27.90
CA GLU A 225 9.70 -6.31 28.99
C GLU A 225 10.26 -4.86 29.01
N GLU A 226 9.78 -4.03 29.92
CA GLU A 226 10.17 -2.61 29.99
C GLU A 226 11.61 -2.40 30.48
N GLN A 227 12.39 -1.55 29.81
CA GLN A 227 13.16 -0.47 30.47
C GLN A 227 13.89 0.47 29.49
N ILE A 228 13.83 1.76 29.80
CA ILE A 228 14.64 2.83 29.20
C ILE A 228 16.02 2.82 29.88
N PRO A 229 17.11 3.00 29.12
CA PRO A 229 18.01 4.08 29.47
C PRO A 229 18.50 4.92 28.27
N VAL A 230 18.59 6.23 28.53
CA VAL A 230 19.28 7.22 27.73
C VAL A 230 20.76 6.84 27.57
N ARG A 231 21.34 7.05 26.37
CA ARG A 231 22.79 7.29 26.26
C ARG A 231 23.16 8.36 25.24
N VAL A 232 24.06 9.22 25.69
CA VAL A 232 24.61 10.40 25.03
C VAL A 232 26.01 10.07 24.48
N GLU A 233 26.49 10.85 23.50
CA GLU A 233 27.88 10.92 23.00
C GLU A 233 28.48 9.67 22.32
N ALA A 234 29.62 9.73 21.61
CA ALA A 234 30.16 10.71 20.63
C ALA A 234 31.54 10.19 20.16
N ARG A 235 32.02 10.65 18.98
CA ARG A 235 33.41 10.49 18.48
C ARG A 235 33.86 9.03 18.22
N ALA A 236 34.96 8.75 17.50
CA ALA A 236 35.51 9.38 16.29
C ALA A 236 36.53 8.42 15.63
N LYS A 237 36.59 8.44 14.28
CA LYS A 237 37.81 8.46 13.41
C LYS A 237 38.99 7.47 13.58
N VAL A 238 39.68 7.22 12.44
CA VAL A 238 41.14 6.90 12.30
C VAL A 238 41.53 5.48 12.76
N THR A 239 42.35 4.61 12.12
CA THR A 239 43.12 4.51 10.83
C THR A 239 43.51 3.00 10.63
N ASP A 240 44.11 2.47 9.54
CA ASP A 240 44.65 3.07 8.31
C ASP A 240 44.57 2.19 7.02
N ASN A 241 45.02 2.79 5.91
CA ASN A 241 45.54 2.27 4.63
C ASN A 241 46.19 0.86 4.57
N SER A 242 45.95 0.17 3.45
CA SER A 242 47.06 -0.28 2.58
C SER A 242 46.66 -0.24 1.09
N ASN A 243 47.61 0.09 0.22
CA ASN A 243 47.37 0.38 -1.19
C ASN A 243 47.63 -0.83 -2.08
N GLN A 244 46.81 -1.04 -3.12
CA GLN A 244 47.35 -1.44 -4.42
C GLN A 244 46.61 -0.78 -5.59
N LYS A 245 47.33 0.09 -6.30
CA LYS A 245 46.89 0.69 -7.57
C LYS A 245 47.08 -0.33 -8.68
N LEU A 246 46.06 -0.56 -9.49
CA LEU A 246 46.21 -0.95 -10.90
C LEU A 246 45.14 -0.23 -11.71
N GLY A 247 45.57 0.77 -12.48
CA GLY A 247 44.67 1.74 -13.10
C GLY A 247 44.03 1.22 -14.38
N THR A 248 42.73 1.46 -14.55
CA THR A 248 42.09 1.44 -15.88
C THR A 248 41.14 2.61 -16.09
N LYS A 249 41.50 3.45 -17.07
CA LYS A 249 40.66 4.25 -17.97
C LYS A 249 39.51 5.07 -17.34
N LYS A 250 39.68 6.39 -17.35
CA LYS A 250 38.62 7.42 -17.18
C LYS A 250 37.40 7.13 -18.07
N ARG A 251 36.41 6.41 -17.56
CA ARG A 251 35.06 6.40 -18.13
C ARG A 251 34.34 7.66 -17.66
N ARG A 252 33.92 8.52 -18.61
CA ARG A 252 33.06 9.68 -18.35
C ARG A 252 31.79 9.22 -17.63
N SER A 253 31.73 9.44 -16.32
CA SER A 253 30.55 9.19 -15.49
C SER A 253 29.42 10.10 -15.95
N ARG A 254 28.50 9.57 -16.77
CA ARG A 254 27.25 10.25 -17.09
C ARG A 254 26.38 10.27 -15.84
N ASN A 255 26.37 11.41 -15.15
CA ASN A 255 25.32 11.89 -14.26
C ASN A 255 24.50 10.80 -13.55
N GLY A 256 25.08 10.24 -12.50
CA GLY A 256 24.31 9.59 -11.43
C GLY A 256 23.43 10.62 -10.73
N LYS A 257 22.33 11.04 -11.38
CA LYS A 257 21.26 11.78 -10.73
C LYS A 257 20.72 10.87 -9.62
N LYS A 258 21.14 11.15 -8.38
CA LYS A 258 20.45 10.65 -7.18
C LYS A 258 18.96 10.86 -7.41
N VAL A 259 18.20 9.77 -7.51
CA VAL A 259 16.73 9.85 -7.64
C VAL A 259 16.20 10.21 -6.25
N GLY A 260 16.41 11.47 -5.87
CA GLY A 260 15.71 12.06 -4.75
C GLY A 260 14.23 11.83 -4.98
N LYS A 261 13.57 11.20 -4.00
CA LYS A 261 12.14 10.85 -4.05
C LYS A 261 11.40 12.11 -4.48
N LYS A 262 10.89 12.14 -5.72
CA LYS A 262 10.17 13.29 -6.25
C LYS A 262 8.92 13.43 -5.39
N LYS A 263 8.92 14.41 -4.46
CA LYS A 263 7.75 14.76 -3.67
C LYS A 263 6.60 14.96 -4.66
N THR A 264 5.54 14.17 -4.52
CA THR A 264 4.33 14.34 -5.31
C THR A 264 3.88 15.79 -5.11
N PRO A 265 3.63 16.56 -6.19
CA PRO A 265 3.17 17.94 -6.02
C PRO A 265 1.84 17.88 -5.26
N SER A 266 1.73 18.69 -4.19
CA SER A 266 0.54 18.72 -3.36
C SER A 266 -0.71 19.02 -4.20
N ILE A 267 -1.87 18.60 -3.72
CA ILE A 267 -3.15 18.77 -4.42
C ILE A 267 -3.35 20.25 -4.81
N LEU A 268 -2.99 21.19 -3.93
CA LEU A 268 -3.00 22.64 -4.20
C LEU A 268 -2.16 23.05 -5.43
N ILE A 269 -0.98 22.44 -5.63
CA ILE A 269 -0.13 22.71 -6.80
C ILE A 269 -0.75 22.13 -8.09
N GLN A 270 -1.44 20.99 -7.99
CA GLN A 270 -2.16 20.40 -9.11
C GLN A 270 -3.38 21.24 -9.51
N VAL A 271 -4.20 21.66 -8.53
CA VAL A 271 -5.33 22.57 -8.73
C VAL A 271 -4.88 23.90 -9.31
N ARG A 272 -3.83 24.53 -8.75
CA ARG A 272 -3.25 25.77 -9.30
C ARG A 272 -2.79 25.63 -10.75
N ARG A 273 -2.19 24.48 -11.13
CA ARG A 273 -1.81 24.20 -12.52
C ARG A 273 -3.02 24.00 -13.44
N PHE A 274 -4.09 23.40 -12.94
CA PHE A 274 -5.32 23.22 -13.71
C PHE A 274 -6.01 24.58 -13.97
N LEU A 275 -6.18 25.39 -12.92
CA LEU A 275 -6.74 26.74 -13.02
C LEU A 275 -5.92 27.63 -13.94
N MET A 276 -4.58 27.68 -13.80
CA MET A 276 -3.71 28.44 -14.70
C MET A 276 -3.84 28.01 -16.17
N ARG A 277 -4.00 26.70 -16.45
CA ARG A 277 -4.26 26.21 -17.82
C ARG A 277 -5.64 26.56 -18.34
N SER A 278 -6.65 26.65 -17.47
CA SER A 278 -7.99 27.09 -17.85
C SER A 278 -8.01 28.58 -18.17
N ILE A 279 -7.39 29.40 -17.30
CA ILE A 279 -7.24 30.84 -17.48
C ILE A 279 -6.47 31.16 -18.77
N MET A 280 -5.32 30.52 -19.02
CA MET A 280 -4.57 30.70 -20.28
C MET A 280 -5.31 30.28 -21.56
N ARG A 281 -6.45 29.57 -21.46
CA ARG A 281 -7.31 29.28 -22.62
C ARG A 281 -8.45 30.28 -22.81
N LEU A 282 -8.78 31.06 -21.78
CA LEU A 282 -9.81 32.10 -21.82
C LEU A 282 -9.23 33.45 -22.27
N PHE A 283 -7.92 33.65 -22.12
CA PHE A 283 -7.19 34.84 -22.54
C PHE A 283 -6.26 34.56 -23.74
N ARG A 284 -6.71 33.75 -24.71
CA ARG A 284 -5.95 33.40 -25.91
C ARG A 284 -6.85 33.32 -27.14
#